data_AF-A0A511MQ16-F1
#
_entry.id   AF-A0A511MQ16-F1
#
_cell.length_a   1.000
_cell.length_b   1.000
_cell.length_c   1.000
_cell.angle_alpha   90.00
_cell.angle_beta   90.00
_cell.angle_gamma   90.00
#
_symmetry.space_group_name_H-M   'P 1'
#
loop_
_entity.id
_entity.type
_entity.pdbx_description
1 polymer ?
#
loop_
_entity_poly.entity_id
_entity_poly.type
_entity_poly.pdbx_seq_one_letter_code
_entity_poly.pdbx_strand_id
1 'polypeptide(L)'
;MEVRPFDRIDLAAVMPDLSDDQINRLRRAAARIDQPQPPVGRSGWNWFPDKLDRDQDGHRWVLFGTTIVYDTPERDPVDFDLSVMREERPRVRVEVSIAVDCWCDHEHSTHEIRAQSWLAGHAESFTETFESAAEVLASWTSGRHTASVYRAAACLPPPPDRRHFSSHDRS
;
A
#
# COMPACT_ATOMS: atom_id res chain seq x y z
N MET A 1 -22.01 5.84 -14.83
CA MET A 1 -20.81 6.33 -14.10
C MET A 1 -20.28 5.14 -13.34
N GLU A 2 -19.05 4.71 -13.61
CA GLU A 2 -18.48 3.50 -13.00
C GLU A 2 -18.13 3.78 -11.53
N VAL A 3 -18.50 2.87 -10.63
CA VAL A 3 -18.19 2.98 -9.19
C VAL A 3 -16.70 2.77 -8.99
N ARG A 4 -16.01 3.74 -8.40
CA ARG A 4 -14.57 3.65 -8.16
C ARG A 4 -14.27 2.53 -7.17
N PRO A 5 -13.12 1.84 -7.28
CA PRO A 5 -12.78 0.74 -6.38
C PRO A 5 -12.88 1.11 -4.89
N PHE A 6 -12.40 2.29 -4.49
CA PHE A 6 -12.50 2.77 -3.09
C PHE A 6 -13.96 2.92 -2.61
N ASP A 7 -14.88 3.28 -3.50
CA ASP A 7 -16.29 3.48 -3.13
C ASP A 7 -17.00 2.15 -2.80
N ARG A 8 -16.35 1.00 -3.00
CA ARG A 8 -16.84 -0.35 -2.64
C ARG A 8 -16.48 -0.76 -1.21
N ILE A 9 -15.65 0.02 -0.52
CA ILE A 9 -15.27 -0.25 0.87
C ILE A 9 -16.43 0.14 1.79
N ASP A 10 -16.82 -0.77 2.67
CA ASP A 10 -17.79 -0.48 3.73
C ASP A 10 -17.10 0.29 4.87
N LEU A 11 -17.05 1.61 4.73
CA LEU A 11 -16.43 2.49 5.71
C LEU A 11 -17.14 2.46 7.07
N ALA A 12 -18.44 2.17 7.10
CA ALA A 12 -19.19 2.04 8.36
C ALA A 12 -18.76 0.79 9.13
N ALA A 13 -18.40 -0.30 8.44
CA ALA A 13 -17.83 -1.49 9.09
C ALA A 13 -16.40 -1.26 9.62
N VAL A 14 -15.65 -0.34 9.02
CA VAL A 14 -14.29 0.04 9.48
C VAL A 14 -14.38 0.95 10.71
N MET A 15 -15.16 2.03 10.58
CA MET A 15 -15.32 3.11 11.56
C MET A 15 -16.78 3.61 11.54
N PRO A 16 -17.65 3.10 12.45
CA PRO A 16 -19.10 3.35 12.40
C PRO A 16 -19.53 4.81 12.55
N ASP A 17 -18.74 5.62 13.27
CA ASP A 17 -19.11 6.99 13.64
C ASP A 17 -18.72 8.05 12.58
N LEU A 18 -18.41 7.63 11.34
CA LEU A 18 -18.06 8.54 10.26
C LEU A 18 -19.28 9.37 9.81
N SER A 19 -19.08 10.68 9.72
CA SER A 19 -20.04 11.59 9.08
C SER A 19 -19.92 11.57 7.55
N ASP A 20 -20.95 12.06 6.85
CA ASP A 20 -20.92 12.19 5.39
C ASP A 20 -19.75 13.07 4.91
N ASP A 21 -19.40 14.12 5.65
CA ASP A 21 -18.27 15.00 5.33
C ASP A 21 -16.94 14.26 5.44
N GLN A 22 -16.78 13.44 6.48
CA GLN A 22 -15.59 12.60 6.67
C GLN A 22 -15.49 11.52 5.59
N ILE A 23 -16.60 10.85 5.24
CA ILE A 23 -16.65 9.91 4.12
C ILE A 23 -16.22 10.59 2.81
N ASN A 24 -16.71 11.80 2.56
CA ASN A 24 -16.33 12.58 1.37
C ASN A 24 -14.86 12.99 1.38
N ARG A 25 -14.29 13.31 2.55
CA ARG A 25 -12.84 13.55 2.73
C ARG A 25 -12.01 12.32 2.38
N LEU A 26 -12.34 11.16 2.94
CA LEU A 26 -11.69 9.88 2.64
C LEU A 26 -11.73 9.57 1.14
N ARG A 27 -12.89 9.73 0.50
CA ARG A 27 -13.07 9.55 -0.94
C ARG A 27 -12.23 10.51 -1.78
N ARG A 28 -12.04 11.76 -1.35
CA ARG A 28 -11.17 12.72 -2.04
C ARG A 28 -9.70 12.36 -1.87
N ALA A 29 -9.30 11.92 -0.67
CA ALA A 29 -7.93 11.47 -0.41
C ALA A 29 -7.58 10.24 -1.26
N ALA A 30 -8.45 9.22 -1.29
CA ALA A 30 -8.29 8.06 -2.15
C ALA A 30 -8.20 8.43 -3.64
N ALA A 31 -9.03 9.38 -4.08
CA ALA A 31 -9.02 9.86 -5.47
C ALA A 31 -7.69 10.50 -5.88
N ARG A 32 -6.96 11.14 -4.96
CA ARG A 32 -5.63 11.71 -5.24
C ARG A 32 -4.62 10.62 -5.54
N ILE A 33 -4.70 9.50 -4.82
CA ILE A 33 -3.89 8.32 -5.08
C ILE A 33 -4.32 7.72 -6.43
N ASP A 34 -5.61 7.66 -6.73
CA ASP A 34 -6.18 7.08 -7.97
C ASP A 34 -5.80 7.83 -9.27
N GLN A 35 -5.23 9.03 -9.19
CA GLN A 35 -4.85 9.78 -10.39
C GLN A 35 -3.80 9.00 -11.22
N PRO A 36 -3.95 8.97 -12.56
CA PRO A 36 -3.10 8.16 -13.42
C PRO A 36 -1.66 8.66 -13.40
N GLN A 37 -0.74 7.78 -12.97
CA GLN A 37 0.70 7.93 -13.21
C GLN A 37 1.14 6.91 -14.27
N PRO A 38 1.89 7.32 -15.32
CA PRO A 38 2.39 6.39 -16.35
C PRO A 38 3.76 5.78 -15.97
N PRO A 39 4.14 4.59 -16.48
CA PRO A 39 3.39 3.37 -16.76
C PRO A 39 3.59 2.39 -15.59
N VAL A 40 2.69 2.44 -14.62
CA VAL A 40 2.85 1.76 -13.32
C VAL A 40 1.83 0.64 -13.23
N GLY A 41 2.26 -0.57 -12.86
CA GLY A 41 1.35 -1.64 -12.49
C GLY A 41 0.56 -1.21 -11.26
N ARG A 42 -0.75 -1.50 -11.22
CA ARG A 42 -1.57 -1.06 -10.10
C ARG A 42 -2.58 -2.14 -9.73
N SER A 43 -2.60 -2.52 -8.45
CA SER A 43 -3.56 -3.50 -7.95
C SER A 43 -4.95 -2.89 -7.69
N GLY A 44 -5.03 -1.56 -7.61
CA GLY A 44 -6.25 -0.85 -7.21
C GLY A 44 -6.54 -1.02 -5.73
N TRP A 45 -7.71 -0.52 -5.29
CA TRP A 45 -8.15 -0.71 -3.91
C TRP A 45 -8.71 -2.12 -3.71
N ASN A 46 -8.16 -2.82 -2.72
CA ASN A 46 -8.59 -4.14 -2.29
C ASN A 46 -9.34 -4.02 -0.95
N TRP A 47 -10.48 -4.71 -0.86
CA TRP A 47 -11.34 -4.76 0.33
C TRP A 47 -11.43 -6.20 0.84
N PHE A 48 -11.22 -6.40 2.14
CA PHE A 48 -11.17 -7.72 2.77
C PHE A 48 -12.23 -7.85 3.89
N PRO A 49 -13.53 -7.90 3.54
CA PRO A 49 -14.62 -7.90 4.52
C PRO A 49 -14.58 -9.09 5.48
N ASP A 50 -14.12 -10.26 5.02
CA ASP A 50 -14.02 -11.48 5.84
C ASP A 50 -13.03 -11.37 7.01
N LYS A 51 -12.26 -10.28 7.07
CA LYS A 51 -11.27 -10.00 8.11
C LYS A 51 -11.80 -9.07 9.21
N LEU A 52 -13.00 -8.52 9.07
CA LEU A 52 -13.58 -7.57 10.03
C LEU A 52 -13.80 -8.17 11.42
N ASP A 53 -14.17 -9.45 11.50
CA ASP A 53 -14.57 -10.14 12.74
C ASP A 53 -13.47 -11.05 13.32
N ARG A 54 -12.31 -11.17 12.66
CA ARG A 54 -11.22 -12.06 13.09
C ARG A 54 -10.31 -11.38 14.12
N ASP A 55 -10.83 -11.15 15.32
CA ASP A 55 -10.09 -10.56 16.45
C ASP A 55 -9.61 -11.62 17.48
N GLN A 56 -9.84 -12.91 17.22
CA GLN A 56 -9.71 -13.93 18.26
C GLN A 56 -8.26 -14.33 18.61
N ASP A 57 -7.29 -14.04 17.74
CA ASP A 57 -5.90 -14.51 17.89
C ASP A 57 -4.86 -13.36 17.95
N GLY A 58 -5.29 -12.10 18.12
CA GLY A 58 -4.39 -10.95 18.18
C GLY A 58 -3.63 -10.65 16.88
N HIS A 59 -4.09 -11.22 15.75
CA HIS A 59 -3.54 -10.94 14.44
C HIS A 59 -4.05 -9.59 13.91
N ARG A 60 -3.12 -8.75 13.48
CA ARG A 60 -3.39 -7.48 12.79
C ARG A 60 -3.78 -7.78 11.35
N TRP A 61 -5.04 -7.55 11.00
CA TRP A 61 -5.55 -7.84 9.66
C TRP A 61 -5.70 -6.56 8.85
N VAL A 62 -5.20 -6.59 7.61
CA VAL A 62 -5.53 -5.56 6.61
C VAL A 62 -7.03 -5.65 6.31
N LEU A 63 -7.73 -4.55 6.54
CA LEU A 63 -9.14 -4.38 6.21
C LEU A 63 -9.28 -3.95 4.75
N PHE A 64 -8.54 -2.91 4.36
CA PHE A 64 -8.41 -2.51 2.96
C PHE A 64 -7.05 -1.87 2.71
N GLY A 65 -6.69 -1.75 1.44
CA GLY A 65 -5.52 -1.01 1.02
C GLY A 65 -5.41 -0.91 -0.49
N THR A 66 -4.37 -0.23 -0.96
CA THR A 66 -3.98 -0.17 -2.36
C THR A 66 -2.47 -0.30 -2.47
N THR A 67 -2.03 -0.92 -3.56
CA THR A 67 -0.60 -1.01 -3.92
C THR A 67 -0.39 -0.35 -5.28
N ILE A 68 0.65 0.46 -5.36
CA ILE A 68 1.18 0.99 -6.63
C ILE A 68 2.50 0.28 -6.88
N VAL A 69 2.57 -0.50 -7.96
CA VAL A 69 3.70 -1.35 -8.31
C VAL A 69 4.50 -0.70 -9.43
N TYR A 70 5.65 -0.16 -9.10
CA TYR A 70 6.58 0.38 -10.09
C TYR A 70 7.45 -0.74 -10.65
N ASP A 71 7.11 -1.17 -11.86
CA ASP A 71 7.96 -2.04 -12.65
C ASP A 71 9.25 -1.31 -13.01
N THR A 72 10.34 -1.71 -12.35
CA THR A 72 11.66 -1.18 -12.67
C THR A 72 12.25 -1.96 -13.84
N PRO A 73 13.04 -1.31 -14.71
CA PRO A 73 13.76 -2.02 -15.77
C PRO A 73 14.59 -3.19 -15.22
N GLU A 74 15.11 -3.07 -14.00
CA GLU A 74 15.96 -4.05 -13.32
C GLU A 74 15.22 -5.31 -12.86
N ARG A 75 13.88 -5.38 -13.01
CA ARG A 75 13.00 -6.48 -12.56
C ARG A 75 12.92 -6.66 -11.05
N ASP A 76 13.18 -5.60 -10.31
CA ASP A 76 12.85 -5.53 -8.89
C ASP A 76 11.71 -4.53 -8.74
N PRO A 77 10.43 -4.98 -8.83
CA PRO A 77 9.29 -4.10 -8.61
C PRO A 77 9.40 -3.38 -7.27
N VAL A 78 8.94 -2.13 -7.26
CA VAL A 78 8.87 -1.34 -6.04
C VAL A 78 7.41 -1.11 -5.72
N ASP A 79 7.00 -1.60 -4.56
CA ASP A 79 5.64 -1.49 -4.06
C ASP A 79 5.54 -0.28 -3.15
N PHE A 80 4.52 0.53 -3.43
CA PHE A 80 4.11 1.63 -2.57
C PHE A 80 2.70 1.33 -2.07
N ASP A 81 2.60 1.05 -0.79
CA ASP A 81 1.36 0.60 -0.16
C ASP A 81 0.74 1.70 0.69
N LEU A 82 -0.59 1.71 0.71
CA LEU A 82 -1.37 2.27 1.81
C LEU A 82 -2.34 1.20 2.27
N SER A 83 -2.27 0.86 3.56
CA SER A 83 -3.15 -0.13 4.18
C SER A 83 -3.84 0.45 5.42
N VAL A 84 -5.06 -0.04 5.66
CA VAL A 84 -5.79 0.18 6.91
C VAL A 84 -5.98 -1.17 7.56
N MET A 85 -5.41 -1.31 8.75
CA MET A 85 -5.40 -2.55 9.52
C MET A 85 -6.24 -2.43 10.78
N ARG A 86 -6.85 -3.55 11.19
CA ARG A 86 -7.48 -3.67 12.49
C ARG A 86 -6.41 -3.89 13.56
N GLU A 87 -6.46 -3.07 14.60
CA GLU A 87 -5.59 -3.23 15.77
C GLU A 87 -6.36 -3.80 16.96
N GLU A 88 -7.47 -3.18 17.31
CA GLU A 88 -8.46 -3.63 18.30
C GLU A 88 -9.72 -2.81 18.01
N ARG A 89 -10.95 -3.29 18.26
CA ARG A 89 -12.12 -2.40 18.04
C ARG A 89 -12.17 -1.28 19.10
N PRO A 90 -12.39 0.00 18.73
CA PRO A 90 -12.67 0.56 17.39
C PRO A 90 -11.42 1.07 16.63
N ARG A 91 -10.22 0.84 17.17
CA ARG A 91 -8.97 1.37 16.66
C ARG A 91 -8.53 0.69 15.36
N VAL A 92 -7.99 1.52 14.47
CA VAL A 92 -7.38 1.09 13.22
C VAL A 92 -6.00 1.72 13.11
N ARG A 93 -5.10 1.01 12.43
CA ARG A 93 -3.80 1.54 12.03
C ARG A 93 -3.86 1.88 10.55
N VAL A 94 -3.56 3.12 10.19
CA VAL A 94 -3.29 3.50 8.81
C VAL A 94 -1.79 3.45 8.60
N GLU A 95 -1.32 2.74 7.59
CA GLU A 95 0.09 2.57 7.30
C GLU A 95 0.36 2.85 5.84
N VAL A 96 1.51 3.47 5.58
CA VAL A 96 2.09 3.59 4.24
C VAL A 96 3.49 3.03 4.26
N SER A 97 3.84 2.26 3.24
CA SER A 97 5.17 1.66 3.12
C SER A 97 5.70 1.71 1.69
N ILE A 98 7.02 1.60 1.59
CA ILE A 98 7.74 1.34 0.35
C ILE A 98 8.49 0.03 0.56
N ALA A 99 8.31 -0.91 -0.36
CA ALA A 99 9.07 -2.13 -0.38
C ALA A 99 9.66 -2.39 -1.77
N VAL A 100 10.73 -3.17 -1.82
CA VAL A 100 11.28 -3.68 -3.08
C VAL A 100 11.20 -5.19 -3.08
N ASP A 101 10.64 -5.73 -4.15
CA ASP A 101 10.63 -7.16 -4.40
C ASP A 101 11.98 -7.54 -5.02
N CYS A 102 12.77 -8.32 -4.28
CA CYS A 102 14.10 -8.70 -4.68
C CYS A 102 14.14 -10.13 -5.22
N TRP A 103 14.80 -10.33 -6.35
CA TRP A 103 15.11 -11.65 -6.91
C TRP A 103 16.60 -12.02 -6.75
N CYS A 104 17.21 -11.75 -5.59
CA CYS A 104 18.61 -12.13 -5.33
C CYS A 104 18.76 -13.54 -4.74
N ASP A 105 19.84 -14.24 -5.11
CA ASP A 105 20.11 -15.63 -4.70
C ASP A 105 20.11 -15.89 -3.18
N HIS A 106 20.29 -14.85 -2.37
CA HIS A 106 20.35 -14.97 -0.91
C HIS A 106 18.96 -14.97 -0.25
N GLU A 107 18.03 -14.17 -0.78
CA GLU A 107 16.70 -13.98 -0.22
C GLU A 107 15.76 -13.45 -1.33
N HIS A 108 14.86 -14.33 -1.80
CA HIS A 108 13.78 -13.96 -2.71
C HIS A 108 12.57 -13.53 -1.88
N SER A 109 12.52 -12.24 -1.52
CA SER A 109 11.48 -11.68 -0.65
C SER A 109 11.22 -10.20 -0.94
N THR A 110 10.16 -9.70 -0.33
CA THR A 110 9.82 -8.27 -0.26
C THR A 110 10.58 -7.64 0.90
N HIS A 111 11.36 -6.61 0.63
CA HIS A 111 12.14 -5.89 1.64
C HIS A 111 11.54 -4.51 1.89
N GLU A 112 11.02 -4.29 3.10
CA GLU A 112 10.53 -2.97 3.50
C GLU A 112 11.69 -1.98 3.64
N ILE A 113 11.57 -0.86 2.94
CA ILE A 113 12.56 0.22 2.90
C ILE A 113 12.20 1.32 3.88
N ARG A 114 10.90 1.63 3.94
CA ARG A 114 10.37 2.72 4.73
C ARG A 114 8.91 2.46 5.01
N ALA A 115 8.50 2.63 6.26
CA ALA A 115 7.10 2.67 6.64
C ALA A 115 6.81 3.87 7.55
N GLN A 116 5.57 4.34 7.50
CA GLN A 116 4.99 5.26 8.46
C GLN A 116 3.61 4.75 8.84
N SER A 117 3.29 4.73 10.14
CA SER A 117 1.98 4.30 10.61
C SER A 117 1.41 5.24 11.66
N TRP A 118 0.09 5.34 11.65
CA TRP A 118 -0.69 6.17 12.57
C TRP A 118 -1.82 5.33 13.16
N LEU A 119 -2.02 5.44 14.46
CA LEU A 119 -3.15 4.82 15.16
C LEU A 119 -4.31 5.82 15.22
N ALA A 120 -5.48 5.38 14.82
CA ALA A 120 -6.72 6.16 14.90
C ALA A 120 -7.76 5.40 15.72
N GLY A 121 -8.37 6.08 16.69
CA GLY A 121 -9.35 5.48 17.60
C GLY A 121 -10.79 5.96 17.39
N HIS A 122 -10.99 6.98 16.55
CA HIS A 122 -12.31 7.57 16.29
C HIS A 122 -12.36 8.16 14.88
N ALA A 123 -13.55 8.55 14.44
CA ALA A 123 -13.83 9.01 13.07
C ALA A 123 -12.93 10.17 12.61
N GLU A 124 -12.77 11.22 13.43
CA GLU A 124 -11.93 12.37 13.05
C GLU A 124 -10.45 11.99 12.90
N SER A 125 -9.88 11.30 13.90
CA SER A 125 -8.47 10.88 13.82
C SER A 125 -8.22 9.91 12.67
N PHE A 126 -9.19 9.05 12.36
CA PHE A 126 -9.09 8.16 11.20
C PHE A 126 -9.10 8.95 9.88
N THR A 127 -9.97 9.95 9.77
CA THR A 127 -10.04 10.79 8.58
C THR A 127 -8.74 11.58 8.37
N GLU A 128 -8.23 12.22 9.41
CA GLU A 128 -6.99 13.02 9.36
C GLU A 128 -5.75 12.15 9.05
N THR A 129 -5.64 10.99 9.70
CA THR A 129 -4.51 10.07 9.48
C THR A 129 -4.55 9.45 8.09
N PHE A 130 -5.74 9.13 7.57
CA PHE A 130 -5.90 8.65 6.20
C PHE A 130 -5.54 9.72 5.16
N GLU A 131 -5.97 10.97 5.36
CA GLU A 131 -5.56 12.08 4.49
C GLU A 131 -4.04 12.28 4.49
N SER A 132 -3.42 12.24 5.69
CA SER A 132 -1.96 12.37 5.85
C SER A 132 -1.22 11.22 5.15
N ALA A 133 -1.69 9.99 5.33
CA ALA A 133 -1.15 8.81 4.67
C ALA A 133 -1.25 8.93 3.14
N ALA A 134 -2.41 9.37 2.61
CA ALA A 134 -2.60 9.57 1.18
C ALA A 134 -1.66 10.64 0.61
N GLU A 135 -1.41 11.73 1.34
CA GLU A 135 -0.46 12.77 0.94
C GLU A 135 0.99 12.27 0.95
N VAL A 136 1.38 11.50 1.96
CA VAL A 136 2.70 10.85 2.01
C VAL A 136 2.88 9.90 0.84
N LEU A 137 1.90 9.03 0.56
CA LEU A 137 1.96 8.09 -0.55
C LEU A 137 2.03 8.83 -1.90
N ALA A 138 1.21 9.87 -2.09
CA ALA A 138 1.25 10.69 -3.29
C ALA A 138 2.61 11.37 -3.49
N SER A 139 3.23 11.84 -2.40
CA SER A 139 4.58 12.41 -2.41
C SER A 139 5.63 11.36 -2.79
N TRP A 140 5.58 10.17 -2.18
CA TRP A 140 6.53 9.08 -2.45
C TRP A 140 6.43 8.54 -3.86
N THR A 141 5.24 8.54 -4.44
CA THR A 141 5.01 8.10 -5.82
C THR A 141 5.18 9.22 -6.84
N SER A 142 5.53 10.44 -6.39
CA SER A 142 5.88 11.53 -7.29
C SER A 142 7.36 11.44 -7.67
N GLY A 143 7.64 11.52 -8.98
CA GLY A 143 9.01 11.60 -9.49
C GLY A 143 9.47 10.35 -10.23
N ARG A 144 10.80 10.17 -10.32
CA ARG A 144 11.42 9.03 -11.02
C ARG A 144 11.87 7.99 -10.00
N HIS A 145 11.48 6.75 -10.23
CA HIS A 145 11.80 5.61 -9.38
C HIS A 145 12.85 4.73 -10.07
N THR A 146 13.92 4.39 -9.37
CA THR A 146 15.00 3.54 -9.90
C THR A 146 15.30 2.43 -8.89
N ALA A 147 15.32 1.17 -9.33
CA ALA A 147 15.50 0.02 -8.44
C ALA A 147 16.75 0.13 -7.56
N SER A 148 17.86 0.62 -8.11
CA SER A 148 19.13 0.74 -7.41
C SER A 148 19.07 1.63 -6.17
N VAL A 149 18.26 2.69 -6.19
CA VAL A 149 18.05 3.57 -5.03
C VAL A 149 17.35 2.82 -3.91
N TYR A 150 16.30 2.06 -4.27
CA TYR A 150 15.51 1.29 -3.32
C TYR A 150 16.29 0.09 -2.75
N ARG A 151 17.03 -0.63 -3.60
CA ARG A 151 17.94 -1.70 -3.17
C ARG A 151 19.02 -1.19 -2.21
N ALA A 152 19.64 -0.05 -2.51
CA ALA A 152 20.64 0.54 -1.63
C ALA A 152 20.02 0.94 -0.27
N ALA A 153 18.80 1.49 -0.28
CA ALA A 153 18.08 1.82 0.94
C ALA A 153 17.69 0.57 1.77
N ALA A 154 17.44 -0.57 1.11
CA ALA A 154 17.21 -1.87 1.75
C ALA A 154 18.51 -2.61 2.14
N CYS A 155 19.70 -2.00 2.00
CA CYS A 155 21.00 -2.66 2.20
C CYS A 155 21.21 -3.92 1.33
N LEU A 156 20.54 -4.00 0.18
CA LEU A 156 20.65 -5.11 -0.75
C LEU A 156 21.84 -4.93 -1.70
N PRO A 157 22.44 -6.03 -2.20
CA PRO A 157 23.48 -5.95 -3.21
C PRO A 157 22.95 -5.29 -4.50
N PRO A 158 23.81 -4.83 -5.42
CA PRO A 158 23.40 -4.41 -6.75
C PRO A 158 22.57 -5.49 -7.45
N PRO A 159 21.64 -5.13 -8.35
CA PRO A 159 20.85 -6.12 -9.07
C PRO A 159 21.78 -7.06 -9.85
N PRO A 160 21.45 -8.37 -9.95
CA PRO A 160 22.27 -9.33 -10.68
C PRO A 160 22.45 -8.90 -12.14
N ASP A 161 23.65 -9.11 -12.70
CA ASP A 161 23.95 -8.70 -14.07
C ASP A 161 23.01 -9.43 -15.05
N ARG A 162 22.36 -8.67 -15.94
CA ARG A 162 21.28 -9.14 -16.82
C ARG A 162 21.67 -10.29 -17.75
N ARG A 163 22.97 -10.59 -17.88
CA ARG A 163 23.50 -11.61 -18.80
C ARG A 163 23.33 -13.04 -18.30
N HIS A 164 22.93 -13.26 -17.04
CA HIS A 164 22.83 -14.61 -16.48
C HIS A 164 21.42 -15.23 -16.46
N PHE A 165 20.35 -14.48 -16.71
CA PHE A 165 19.02 -15.06 -16.95
C PHE A 165 18.86 -15.49 -18.41
N SER A 166 19.67 -16.47 -18.83
CA SER A 166 19.46 -17.17 -20.09
C SER A 166 18.29 -18.13 -19.95
N SER A 167 17.12 -17.74 -20.48
CA SER A 167 16.13 -18.58 -21.20
C SER A 167 15.88 -20.05 -20.80
N HIS A 168 16.09 -20.48 -19.55
CA HIS A 168 15.83 -21.85 -19.09
C HIS A 168 15.07 -21.79 -17.77
N ASP A 169 13.76 -21.52 -17.86
CA ASP A 169 12.73 -22.09 -16.98
C ASP A 169 11.36 -21.59 -17.45
N ARG A 170 10.98 -22.06 -18.63
CA ARG A 170 9.57 -22.30 -18.96
C ARG A 170 9.50 -23.79 -19.30
N SER A 171 9.06 -24.58 -18.35
CA SER A 171 8.59 -25.95 -18.55
C SER A 171 7.39 -26.16 -17.64
#